data_AF-A0AAD1ELM6-F1
#
_entry.id   AF-A0AAD1ELM6-F1
#
_cell.length_a   1.000
_cell.length_b   1.000
_cell.length_c   1.000
_cell.angle_alpha   90.00
_cell.angle_beta   90.00
_cell.angle_gamma   90.00
#
_symmetry.space_group_name_H-M   'P 1'
#
loop_
_entity.id
_entity.type
_entity.pdbx_description
1 polymer ?
#
loop_
_entity_poly.entity_id
_entity_poly.type
_entity_poly.pdbx_seq_one_letter_code
_entity_poly.pdbx_strand_id
1 'polypeptide(L)'
;MTSASQDHPIQHGSDDAPLDEKLRGVLLQVAGDAELRPDEDVEALLRQRLRDTQISISEESIPGLAKRIPGLMQRGGGDLSPGAH
;
A
#
# COMPACT_ATOMS: atom_id res chain seq x y z
N MET A 1 -7.01 -18.59 45.84
CA MET A 1 -6.90 -18.97 44.43
C MET A 1 -8.24 -18.68 43.78
N THR A 2 -8.35 -17.55 43.08
CA THR A 2 -9.54 -17.21 42.29
C THR A 2 -9.04 -16.77 40.92
N SER A 3 -9.15 -17.68 39.97
CA SER A 3 -8.88 -17.45 38.56
C SER A 3 -9.74 -16.28 38.10
N ALA A 4 -9.10 -15.14 37.85
CA ALA A 4 -9.72 -14.06 37.11
C ALA A 4 -9.98 -14.60 35.71
N SER A 5 -11.27 -14.74 35.39
CA SER A 5 -11.77 -15.09 34.07
C SER A 5 -11.01 -14.30 33.01
N GLN A 6 -10.55 -15.01 31.98
CA GLN A 6 -10.13 -14.38 30.75
C GLN A 6 -11.39 -13.76 30.14
N ASP A 7 -11.54 -12.46 30.35
CA ASP A 7 -12.58 -11.63 29.78
C ASP A 7 -12.30 -11.52 28.27
N HIS A 8 -12.90 -12.46 27.52
CA HIS A 8 -13.16 -12.46 26.08
C HIS A 8 -11.95 -12.33 25.13
N PRO A 9 -11.92 -13.05 23.99
CA PRO A 9 -10.97 -12.72 22.93
C PRO A 9 -11.21 -11.28 22.50
N ILE A 10 -10.14 -10.49 22.40
CA ILE A 10 -10.17 -9.19 21.71
C ILE A 10 -10.34 -9.49 20.21
N GLN A 11 -11.55 -9.85 19.78
CA GLN A 11 -11.97 -9.70 18.40
C GLN A 11 -12.33 -8.23 18.22
N HIS A 12 -11.34 -7.35 18.26
CA HIS A 12 -11.54 -6.02 17.70
C HIS A 12 -11.45 -6.18 16.19
N GLY A 13 -12.63 -6.28 15.58
CA GLY A 13 -12.81 -6.57 14.16
C GLY A 13 -11.93 -5.68 13.29
N SER A 14 -11.22 -6.32 12.38
CA SER A 14 -10.57 -5.73 11.22
C SER A 14 -11.59 -5.19 10.19
N ASP A 15 -12.88 -5.13 10.54
CA ASP A 15 -13.96 -4.96 9.58
C ASP A 15 -14.22 -3.49 9.21
N ASP A 16 -13.91 -2.52 10.09
CA ASP A 16 -14.32 -1.12 9.92
C ASP A 16 -13.20 -0.08 10.09
N ALA A 17 -11.98 -0.38 9.64
CA ALA A 17 -11.03 0.70 9.42
C ALA A 17 -11.64 1.73 8.43
N PRO A 18 -11.60 3.05 8.71
CA PRO A 18 -12.06 4.08 7.79
C PRO A 18 -11.42 3.90 6.41
N LEU A 19 -12.13 4.30 5.35
CA LEU A 19 -11.63 4.16 3.98
C LEU A 19 -10.22 4.73 3.79
N ASP A 20 -9.92 5.87 4.41
CA ASP A 20 -8.60 6.50 4.35
C ASP A 20 -7.49 5.65 4.98
N GLU A 21 -7.80 4.92 6.05
CA GLU A 21 -6.86 4.00 6.72
C GLU A 21 -6.64 2.76 5.86
N LYS A 22 -7.72 2.18 5.30
CA LYS A 22 -7.65 1.07 4.35
C LYS A 22 -6.81 1.44 3.12
N LEU A 23 -7.05 2.62 2.55
CA LEU A 23 -6.27 3.15 1.42
C LEU A 23 -4.81 3.37 1.79
N ARG A 24 -4.51 3.92 2.98
CA ARG A 24 -3.12 4.05 3.45
C ARG A 24 -2.42 2.68 3.49
N GLY A 25 -3.08 1.66 4.02
CA GLY A 25 -2.55 0.29 4.05
C GLY A 25 -2.24 -0.24 2.65
N VAL A 26 -3.17 -0.06 1.71
CA VAL A 26 -2.99 -0.44 0.30
C VAL A 26 -1.79 0.28 -0.33
N LEU A 27 -1.65 1.60 -0.14
CA LEU A 27 -0.54 2.36 -0.72
C LEU A 27 0.83 1.88 -0.20
N LEU A 28 0.91 1.48 1.07
CA LEU A 28 2.13 0.90 1.65
C LEU A 28 2.45 -0.47 1.06
N GLN A 29 1.44 -1.32 0.83
CA GLN A 29 1.64 -2.62 0.19
C GLN A 29 2.12 -2.46 -1.26
N VAL A 30 1.54 -1.53 -2.01
CA VAL A 30 1.96 -1.24 -3.39
C VAL A 30 3.41 -0.72 -3.43
N ALA A 31 3.82 0.09 -2.44
CA ALA A 31 5.22 0.51 -2.34
C ALA A 31 6.17 -0.70 -2.23
N GLY A 32 5.87 -1.65 -1.34
CA GLY A 32 6.65 -2.88 -1.22
C GLY A 32 6.59 -3.77 -2.47
N ASP A 33 5.43 -3.87 -3.12
CA ASP A 33 5.27 -4.59 -4.38
C ASP A 33 6.16 -3.99 -5.50
N ALA A 34 6.23 -2.65 -5.60
CA ALA A 34 7.05 -1.94 -6.60
C ALA A 34 8.56 -2.02 -6.33
N GLU A 35 8.97 -2.26 -5.07
CA GLU A 35 10.35 -2.57 -4.73
C GLU A 35 10.75 -3.96 -5.27
N LEU A 36 9.87 -4.95 -5.11
CA LEU A 36 10.09 -6.32 -5.55
C LEU A 36 9.94 -6.49 -7.07
N ARG A 37 9.13 -5.64 -7.71
CA ARG A 37 8.74 -5.75 -9.13
C ARG A 37 8.92 -4.38 -9.81
N PRO A 38 10.18 -3.93 -9.99
CA PRO A 38 10.51 -2.57 -10.42
C PRO A 38 10.06 -2.22 -11.84
N ASP A 39 9.87 -3.23 -12.70
CA ASP A 39 9.46 -3.07 -14.09
C ASP A 39 7.93 -3.04 -14.26
N GLU A 40 7.17 -3.35 -13.19
CA GLU A 40 5.71 -3.30 -13.25
C GLU A 40 5.19 -1.87 -13.09
N ASP A 41 4.14 -1.56 -13.84
CA ASP A 41 3.43 -0.29 -13.72
C ASP A 41 2.78 -0.17 -12.34
N VAL A 42 3.12 0.91 -11.64
CA VAL A 42 2.64 1.17 -10.28
C VAL A 42 1.12 1.30 -10.24
N GLU A 43 0.50 1.90 -11.26
CA GLU A 43 -0.96 2.01 -11.28
C GLU A 43 -1.61 0.64 -11.48
N ALA A 44 -1.00 -0.26 -12.26
CA ALA A 44 -1.44 -1.64 -12.38
C ALA A 44 -1.35 -2.41 -11.06
N LEU A 45 -0.25 -2.25 -10.31
CA LEU A 45 -0.10 -2.80 -8.96
C LEU A 45 -1.17 -2.25 -7.99
N LEU A 46 -1.43 -0.94 -8.04
CA LEU A 46 -2.46 -0.30 -7.24
C LEU A 46 -3.87 -0.80 -7.59
N ARG A 47 -4.20 -0.90 -8.89
CA ARG A 47 -5.46 -1.49 -9.37
C ARG A 47 -5.66 -2.91 -8.87
N GLN A 48 -4.61 -3.73 -8.90
CA GLN A 48 -4.66 -5.09 -8.39
C GLN A 48 -4.98 -5.11 -6.88
N ARG A 49 -4.27 -4.33 -6.07
CA ARG A 49 -4.50 -4.31 -4.62
C ARG A 49 -5.86 -3.78 -4.21
N LEU A 50 -6.38 -2.77 -4.91
CA LEU A 50 -7.73 -2.26 -4.67
C LEU A 50 -8.80 -3.32 -4.95
N ARG A 51 -8.64 -4.12 -6.01
CA ARG A 51 -9.53 -5.27 -6.28
C ARG A 51 -9.41 -6.36 -5.22
N ASP A 52 -8.19 -6.73 -4.83
CA ASP A 52 -7.94 -7.78 -3.83
C ASP A 52 -8.52 -7.41 -2.45
N THR A 53 -8.53 -6.12 -2.12
CA THR A 53 -9.08 -5.57 -0.86
C THR A 53 -10.54 -5.17 -0.97
N GLN A 54 -11.17 -5.37 -2.14
CA GLN A 54 -12.56 -5.00 -2.43
C GLN A 54 -12.87 -3.50 -2.20
N ILE A 55 -11.86 -2.63 -2.31
CA ILE A 55 -12.02 -1.18 -2.18
C ILE A 55 -12.43 -0.61 -3.54
N SER A 56 -13.65 -0.09 -3.61
CA SER A 56 -14.18 0.56 -4.81
C SER A 56 -13.83 2.04 -4.83
N ILE A 57 -13.00 2.45 -5.78
CA ILE A 57 -12.70 3.84 -6.10
C ILE A 57 -12.79 4.08 -7.60
N SER A 58 -13.00 5.34 -8.01
CA SER A 58 -13.05 5.68 -9.43
C SER A 58 -11.68 5.52 -10.10
N GLU A 59 -11.64 4.97 -11.32
CA GLU A 59 -10.42 4.82 -12.12
C GLU A 59 -9.69 6.15 -12.34
N GLU A 60 -10.44 7.26 -12.41
CA GLU A 60 -9.88 8.61 -12.55
C GLU A 60 -9.07 9.07 -11.33
N SER A 61 -9.31 8.45 -10.16
CA SER A 61 -8.59 8.76 -8.92
C SER A 61 -7.25 8.03 -8.81
N ILE A 62 -7.04 6.98 -9.60
CA ILE A 62 -5.87 6.09 -9.50
C ILE A 62 -4.56 6.84 -9.76
N PRO A 63 -4.43 7.68 -10.80
CA PRO A 63 -3.19 8.44 -11.00
C PRO A 63 -2.88 9.40 -9.85
N GLY A 64 -3.91 9.97 -9.20
CA GLY A 64 -3.77 10.82 -8.03
C GLY A 64 -3.30 10.06 -6.79
N LEU A 65 -3.82 8.85 -6.60
CA LEU A 65 -3.42 7.96 -5.50
C LEU A 65 -2.02 7.39 -5.71
N ALA A 66 -1.65 7.04 -6.94
CA ALA A 66 -0.32 6.52 -7.27
C ALA A 66 0.80 7.51 -6.87
N LYS A 67 0.56 8.81 -7.05
CA LYS A 67 1.49 9.89 -6.62
C LYS A 67 1.71 9.94 -5.10
N ARG A 68 0.84 9.31 -4.30
CA ARG A 68 0.92 9.27 -2.83
C ARG A 68 1.65 8.03 -2.32
N ILE A 69 2.03 7.11 -3.20
CA ILE A 69 2.77 5.90 -2.82
C ILE A 69 4.18 6.32 -2.38
N PRO A 70 4.60 5.96 -1.14
CA PRO A 70 5.91 6.30 -0.63
C PRO A 70 7.04 5.72 -1.51
N GLY A 71 8.18 6.43 -1.58
CA GLY A 71 9.40 5.92 -2.19
C GLY A 71 9.50 6.05 -3.73
N LEU A 72 8.39 6.19 -4.45
CA LEU A 72 8.41 6.25 -5.92
C LEU A 72 9.05 7.52 -6.50
N MET A 73 8.92 8.67 -5.84
CA MET A 73 9.47 9.95 -6.30
C MET A 73 11.01 10.00 -6.33
N GLN A 74 11.69 9.05 -5.67
CA GLN A 74 13.16 9.05 -5.57
C GLN A 74 13.85 8.23 -6.67
N ARG A 75 13.11 7.44 -7.47
CA ARG A 75 13.71 6.49 -8.44
C ARG A 75 14.01 7.10 -9.82
N GLY A 76 13.45 8.26 -10.15
CA GLY A 76 13.65 8.94 -11.44
C GLY A 76 14.94 9.75 -11.58
N GLY A 77 15.81 9.78 -10.56
CA GLY A 77 17.00 10.63 -10.50
C GLY A 77 18.34 9.87 -10.43
N GLY A 78 18.38 8.62 -10.89
CA GLY A 78 19.51 7.72 -10.70
C GLY A 78 20.22 7.24 -11.96
N ASP A 79 20.26 8.04 -13.03
CA ASP A 79 21.14 7.76 -14.18
C ASP A 79 22.05 8.96 -14.43
N LEU A 80 23.18 9.00 -13.73
CA LEU A 80 24.45 9.57 -14.17
C LEU A 80 25.55 8.97 -13.30
N SER A 81 25.94 7.74 -13.60
CA SER A 81 27.29 7.28 -13.28
C SER A 81 28.21 7.69 -14.43
N PRO A 82 29.05 8.73 -14.30
CA PRO A 82 30.23 8.83 -15.15
C PRO A 82 31.29 7.90 -14.55
N GLY A 83 31.20 6.62 -14.89
CA GLY A 83 32.38 5.78 -14.91
C GLY A 83 33.18 6.15 -16.15
N ALA A 84 34.34 6.80 -15.96
CA ALA A 84 35.56 6.74 -16.78
C ALA A 84 36.32 8.08 -16.71
N HIS A 85 37.39 8.12 -15.93
CA HIS A 85 38.79 8.19 -16.40
C HIS A 85 39.74 8.54 -15.25
#